data_AF-A0A316TP27-F1
#
_entry.id   AF-A0A316TP27-F1
#
_cell.length_a   1.000
_cell.length_b   1.000
_cell.length_c   1.000
_cell.angle_alpha   90.00
_cell.angle_beta   90.00
_cell.angle_gamma   90.00
#
_symmetry.space_group_name_H-M   'P 1'
#
loop_
_entity.id
_entity.type
_entity.pdbx_description
1 polymer ?
#
loop_
_entity_poly.entity_id
_entity_poly.type
_entity_poly.pdbx_seq_one_letter_code
_entity_poly.pdbx_strand_id
1 'polypeptide(L)'
;MNYEKKWWRHSVIGVTLVGLGINLVAEATIIKGNGPETFDLGHAALWFWIGLFGLVSINAGISYVADAVKQRIYMEMESGEAPGTRSAD
;
A
#
# COMPACT_ATOMS: atom_id res chain seq x y z
N MET A 1 -23.84 -2.25 -3.39
CA MET A 1 -23.04 -1.41 -2.47
C MET A 1 -22.55 -0.22 -3.26
N ASN A 2 -22.89 1.00 -2.86
CA ASN A 2 -22.59 2.24 -3.60
C ASN A 2 -21.07 2.40 -3.81
N TYR A 3 -20.66 2.83 -5.00
CA TYR A 3 -19.25 2.97 -5.40
C TYR A 3 -18.46 3.88 -4.44
N GLU A 4 -19.12 4.90 -3.90
CA GLU A 4 -18.57 5.81 -2.88
C GLU A 4 -18.11 5.08 -1.61
N LYS A 5 -18.93 4.16 -1.08
CA LYS A 5 -18.57 3.35 0.10
C LYS A 5 -17.41 2.40 -0.20
N LYS A 6 -17.33 1.86 -1.42
CA LYS A 6 -16.20 1.03 -1.84
C LYS A 6 -14.94 1.88 -1.95
N TRP A 7 -14.99 3.01 -2.64
CA TRP A 7 -13.87 3.93 -2.79
C TRP A 7 -13.28 4.35 -1.44
N TRP A 8 -14.13 4.83 -0.52
CA TRP A 8 -13.67 5.29 0.79
C TRP A 8 -12.99 4.17 1.59
N ARG A 9 -13.60 2.97 1.62
CA ARG A 9 -13.05 1.84 2.36
C ARG A 9 -11.70 1.38 1.79
N HIS A 10 -11.58 1.24 0.46
CA HIS A 10 -10.32 0.83 -0.16
C HIS A 10 -9.23 1.91 0.01
N SER A 11 -9.62 3.19 0.00
CA SER A 11 -8.69 4.30 0.27
C SER A 11 -8.13 4.25 1.69
N VAL A 12 -8.99 4.08 2.70
CA VAL A 12 -8.57 4.00 4.11
C VAL A 12 -7.68 2.78 4.35
N ILE A 13 -8.09 1.61 3.83
CA ILE A 13 -7.29 0.38 3.97
C ILE A 13 -5.93 0.55 3.26
N GLY A 14 -5.93 1.07 2.04
CA GLY A 14 -4.72 1.28 1.24
C GLY A 14 -3.71 2.18 1.95
N VAL A 15 -4.13 3.35 2.41
CA VAL A 15 -3.26 4.29 3.13
C VAL A 15 -2.75 3.69 4.45
N THR A 16 -3.61 2.98 5.18
CA THR A 16 -3.23 2.33 6.44
C THR A 16 -2.16 1.26 6.22
N LEU A 17 -2.33 0.40 5.20
CA LEU A 17 -1.36 -0.65 4.87
C LEU A 17 -0.03 -0.09 4.37
N VAL A 18 -0.06 0.99 3.59
CA VAL A 18 1.17 1.68 3.17
C VAL A 18 1.90 2.28 4.37
N GLY A 19 1.19 3.01 5.25
CA GLY A 19 1.78 3.58 6.47
C GLY A 19 2.36 2.52 7.41
N LEU A 20 1.61 1.44 7.66
CA LEU A 20 2.08 0.28 8.43
C LEU A 20 3.33 -0.33 7.80
N GLY A 21 3.31 -0.54 6.49
CA GLY A 21 4.43 -1.13 5.76
C GLY A 21 5.70 -0.29 5.81
N ILE A 22 5.58 1.04 5.69
CA ILE A 22 6.70 1.98 5.85
C ILE A 22 7.30 1.88 7.26
N ASN A 23 6.45 1.85 8.30
CA ASN A 23 6.92 1.72 9.68
C ASN A 23 7.66 0.40 9.91
N LEU A 24 7.16 -0.71 9.38
CA LEU A 24 7.82 -2.02 9.50
C LEU A 24 9.17 -2.07 8.74
N VAL A 25 9.25 -1.47 7.56
CA VAL A 25 10.52 -1.36 6.82
C VAL A 25 11.53 -0.49 7.57
N ALA A 26 11.09 0.62 8.16
CA ALA A 26 11.93 1.47 8.99
C ALA A 26 12.43 0.72 10.22
N GLU A 27 11.55 0.03 10.94
CA GLU A 27 11.89 -0.79 12.11
C GLU A 27 12.90 -1.89 11.75
N ALA A 28 12.66 -2.62 10.66
CA ALA A 28 13.60 -3.62 10.15
C ALA A 28 14.97 -3.03 9.81
N THR A 29 15.00 -1.82 9.25
CA THR A 29 16.25 -1.12 8.93
C THR A 29 17.01 -0.73 10.19
N ILE A 30 16.31 -0.25 11.23
CA ILE A 30 16.89 0.08 12.54
C ILE A 30 17.44 -1.19 13.22
N ILE A 31 16.66 -2.29 13.25
CA ILE A 31 17.10 -3.57 13.81
C ILE A 31 18.37 -4.02 13.08
N LYS A 32 18.35 -4.03 11.74
CA LYS A 32 19.52 -4.40 10.92
C LYS A 32 20.74 -3.53 11.21
N GLY A 33 20.55 -2.24 11.46
CA GLY A 33 21.62 -1.30 11.78
C GLY A 33 22.24 -1.50 13.16
N ASN A 34 21.46 -1.99 14.13
CA ASN A 34 21.90 -2.26 15.51
C ASN A 34 22.39 -3.71 15.71
N GLY A 35 22.93 -4.32 14.65
CA GLY A 35 23.35 -5.72 14.68
C GLY A 35 24.62 -5.99 15.50
N PRO A 36 24.80 -7.25 15.96
CA PRO A 36 26.01 -7.67 16.67
C PRO A 36 27.27 -7.61 15.77
N GLU A 37 28.45 -7.49 16.38
CA GLU A 37 29.73 -7.42 15.67
C GLU A 37 30.03 -8.69 14.85
N THR A 38 29.51 -9.83 15.30
CA THR A 38 29.60 -11.11 14.62
C THR A 38 28.25 -11.52 14.05
N PHE A 39 28.26 -12.36 13.01
CA PHE A 39 27.04 -12.83 12.39
C PHE A 39 26.18 -13.64 13.37
N ASP A 40 24.99 -13.13 13.67
CA ASP A 40 23.94 -13.84 14.39
C ASP A 40 22.75 -14.10 13.46
N LEU A 41 22.44 -15.38 13.26
CA LEU A 41 21.32 -15.82 12.43
C LEU A 41 19.98 -15.39 13.02
N GLY A 42 19.85 -15.35 14.36
CA GLY A 42 18.62 -14.94 15.04
C GLY A 42 18.31 -13.47 14.76
N HIS A 43 19.30 -12.60 14.98
CA HIS A 43 19.22 -11.20 14.62
C HIS A 43 18.94 -10.99 13.12
N ALA A 44 19.62 -11.73 12.24
CA ALA A 44 19.42 -11.64 10.79
C ALA A 44 18.00 -12.01 10.36
N ALA A 45 17.46 -13.09 10.91
CA ALA A 45 16.10 -13.52 10.64
C ALA A 45 15.07 -12.49 11.10
N LEU A 46 15.29 -11.84 12.25
CA LEU A 46 14.37 -10.87 12.83
C LEU A 46 14.11 -9.69 11.89
N TRP A 47 15.17 -8.97 11.48
CA TRP A 47 14.99 -7.82 10.59
C TRP A 47 14.54 -8.24 9.19
N PHE A 48 14.95 -9.43 8.72
CA PHE A 48 14.51 -9.92 7.42
C PHE A 48 12.99 -10.12 7.36
N TRP A 49 12.42 -10.82 8.35
CA TRP A 49 10.98 -11.12 8.35
C TRP A 49 10.12 -9.88 8.62
N ILE A 50 10.55 -8.99 9.51
CA ILE A 50 9.85 -7.71 9.74
C ILE A 50 9.87 -6.86 8.47
N GLY A 51 11.02 -6.77 7.80
CA GLY A 51 11.16 -6.02 6.55
C GLY A 51 10.33 -6.62 5.42
N LEU A 52 10.33 -7.95 5.29
CA LEU A 52 9.52 -8.66 4.30
C LEU A 52 8.03 -8.43 4.54
N PHE A 53 7.56 -8.50 5.79
CA PHE A 53 6.17 -8.21 6.13
C PHE A 53 5.81 -6.75 5.82
N GLY A 54 6.75 -5.81 6.05
CA GLY A 54 6.61 -4.42 5.65
C GLY A 54 6.43 -4.25 4.14
N LEU A 55 7.28 -4.90 3.33
CA LEU A 55 7.18 -4.87 1.86
C LEU A 55 5.87 -5.48 1.34
N VAL A 56 5.42 -6.59 1.92
CA VAL A 56 4.13 -7.21 1.61
C VAL A 56 2.98 -6.26 1.93
N SER A 57 3.02 -5.60 3.09
CA SER A 57 2.01 -4.60 3.49
C SER A 57 1.97 -3.41 2.52
N ILE A 58 3.13 -2.90 2.09
CA ILE A 58 3.20 -1.81 1.09
C ILE A 58 2.55 -2.26 -0.22
N ASN A 59 2.91 -3.43 -0.74
CA ASN A 59 2.37 -3.95 -2.00
C ASN A 59 0.84 -4.13 -1.92
N ALA A 60 0.35 -4.72 -0.84
CA ALA A 60 -1.08 -4.85 -0.59
C ALA A 60 -1.76 -3.47 -0.53
N GLY A 61 -1.17 -2.51 0.19
CA GLY A 61 -1.67 -1.15 0.29
C GLY A 61 -1.79 -0.45 -1.07
N ILE A 62 -0.77 -0.57 -1.92
CA ILE A 62 -0.79 -0.01 -3.29
C ILE A 62 -1.94 -0.62 -4.11
N SER A 63 -2.18 -1.93 -3.98
CA SER A 63 -3.28 -2.59 -4.69
C SER A 63 -4.66 -2.07 -4.25
N TYR A 64 -4.86 -1.85 -2.94
CA TYR A 64 -6.07 -1.23 -2.42
C TYR A 64 -6.25 0.22 -2.89
N VAL A 65 -5.16 1.00 -2.95
CA VAL A 65 -5.20 2.36 -3.50
C VAL A 65 -5.57 2.34 -4.98
N ALA A 66 -4.98 1.45 -5.79
CA ALA A 66 -5.29 1.32 -7.20
C ALA A 66 -6.77 0.96 -7.43
N ASP A 67 -7.31 0.04 -6.64
CA ASP A 67 -8.72 -0.31 -6.72
C ASP A 67 -9.63 0.83 -6.27
N ALA A 68 -9.24 1.62 -5.25
CA ALA A 68 -9.96 2.83 -4.90
C ALA A 68 -10.00 3.82 -6.08
N VAL A 69 -8.87 4.08 -6.74
CA VAL A 69 -8.82 4.97 -7.92
C VAL A 69 -9.77 4.49 -9.01
N LYS A 70 -9.82 3.18 -9.31
CA LYS A 70 -10.80 2.63 -10.27
C LYS A 70 -12.24 2.92 -9.86
N GLN A 71 -12.59 2.73 -8.58
CA GLN A 71 -13.94 3.02 -8.10
C GLN A 71 -14.30 4.50 -8.28
N ARG A 72 -13.34 5.41 -8.07
CA ARG A 72 -13.55 6.85 -8.31
C ARG A 72 -13.82 7.15 -9.79
N ILE A 73 -13.05 6.55 -10.69
CA ILE A 73 -13.26 6.72 -12.14
C ILE A 73 -14.65 6.20 -12.53
N TYR A 74 -15.07 5.04 -12.01
CA TYR A 74 -16.42 4.52 -12.28
C TYR A 74 -17.53 5.44 -11.77
N MET A 75 -17.34 6.09 -10.62
CA MET A 75 -18.27 7.12 -10.12
C MET A 75 -18.36 8.32 -11.07
N GLU A 76 -17.22 8.83 -11.54
CA GLU A 76 -17.16 9.97 -12.47
C GLU A 76 -17.78 9.64 -13.84
N MET A 77 -17.68 8.38 -14.29
CA MET A 77 -18.37 7.89 -15.49
C MET A 77 -19.89 7.83 -15.31
N GLU A 78 -20.37 7.40 -14.14
CA GLU A 78 -21.80 7.32 -13.84
C GLU A 78 -22.42 8.72 -13.63
N SER A 79 -21.66 9.69 -13.11
CA SER A 79 -22.12 11.08 -12.92
C SER A 79 -22.11 11.93 -14.20
N GLY A 80 -21.52 11.44 -15.30
CA GLY A 80 -21.38 12.19 -16.56
C GLY A 80 -20.26 13.24 -16.54
N GLU A 81 -19.41 13.23 -15.51
CA GLU A 81 -18.27 14.14 -15.33
C GLU A 81 -16.95 13.53 -15.86
N ALA A 82 -17.04 12.39 -16.55
CA ALA A 82 -15.87 11.69 -17.07
C ALA A 82 -14.97 12.62 -17.91
N PRO A 83 -13.64 12.51 -17.78
CA PRO A 83 -12.72 13.22 -18.66
C PRO A 83 -13.00 12.77 -20.10
N GLY A 84 -13.55 13.69 -20.90
CA GLY A 84 -14.00 13.40 -22.25
C GLY A 84 -12.88 12.77 -23.06
N THR A 85 -13.10 11.53 -23.52
CA THR A 85 -12.31 10.98 -24.62
C THR A 85 -12.66 11.82 -25.84
N ARG A 86 -11.79 12.77 -26.22
CA ARG A 86 -11.80 13.27 -27.59
C ARG A 86 -11.53 12.07 -28.48
N SER A 87 -12.57 11.50 -29.09
CA SER A 87 -12.40 10.72 -30.30
C SER A 87 -11.72 11.64 -31.31
N ALA A 88 -10.51 11.26 -31.70
CA ALA A 88 -9.87 11.85 -32.88
C ALA A 88 -10.62 11.27 -34.09
N ASP A 89 -11.57 12.06 -34.61
CA ASP A 89 -12.08 11.90 -35.97
C ASP A 89 -11.00 12.29 -36.99
#